data_AF-E9GBA2-F1
#
_entry.id   AF-E9GBA2-F1
#
_cell.length_a   1.000
_cell.length_b   1.000
_cell.length_c   1.000
_cell.angle_alpha   90.00
_cell.angle_beta   90.00
_cell.angle_gamma   90.00
#
_symmetry.space_group_name_H-M   'P 1'
#
loop_
_entity.id
_entity.type
_entity.pdbx_description
1 polymer ?
#
loop_
_entity_poly.entity_id
_entity_poly.type
_entity_poly.pdbx_seq_one_letter_code
_entity_poly.pdbx_strand_id
1 'polypeptide(L)'
;MGNFTSMTPGLTDMCSVLFLKGPTYEMSQLVSQHNPNAFFYSFEYEGRNSIFNYLFAVNTPPFPPGVSHADEMIYLFIFPFPSIPPGLNRTEEELSKKMLQVWTNFVIYGDPTPDGVTLLDGIPKFLPYNSVDEFYTAIDDVWRSEADYTLTYTITVDELNPPVAGRNFEASKRRSGRFQRPLSTKNNYRFLGYY
;
A
#
# COMPACT_ATOMS: atom_id res chain seq x y z
N MET A 1 -28.33 13.43 -10.46
CA MET A 1 -26.92 13.79 -10.17
C MET A 1 -26.43 12.84 -9.09
N GLY A 2 -25.21 12.29 -9.20
CA GLY A 2 -24.70 11.27 -8.28
C GLY A 2 -24.40 11.83 -6.88
N ASN A 3 -24.50 10.98 -5.86
CA ASN A 3 -24.09 11.30 -4.49
C ASN A 3 -22.55 11.32 -4.42
N PHE A 4 -21.96 12.47 -4.07
CA PHE A 4 -20.50 12.66 -4.01
C PHE A 4 -19.80 11.64 -3.11
N THR A 5 -20.37 11.36 -1.93
CA THR A 5 -19.83 10.37 -1.00
C THR A 5 -19.79 8.97 -1.62
N SER A 6 -20.81 8.60 -2.39
CA SER A 6 -20.86 7.31 -3.09
C SER A 6 -19.87 7.22 -4.26
N MET A 7 -19.41 8.35 -4.80
CA MET A 7 -18.43 8.41 -5.89
C MET A 7 -16.98 8.51 -5.41
N THR A 8 -16.78 8.93 -4.15
CA THR A 8 -15.45 9.16 -3.56
C THR A 8 -14.48 7.97 -3.71
N PRO A 9 -14.89 6.71 -3.50
CA PRO A 9 -14.02 5.54 -3.67
C PRO A 9 -13.51 5.43 -5.12
N GLY A 10 -14.42 5.41 -6.10
CA GLY A 10 -14.04 5.35 -7.51
C GLY A 10 -13.18 6.54 -7.97
N LEU A 11 -13.42 7.74 -7.42
CA LEU A 11 -12.56 8.91 -7.66
C LEU A 11 -11.17 8.74 -7.05
N THR A 12 -11.08 8.16 -5.85
CA THR A 12 -9.81 7.88 -5.16
C THR A 12 -8.99 6.86 -5.95
N ASP A 13 -9.62 5.77 -6.41
CA ASP A 13 -8.97 4.77 -7.27
C ASP A 13 -8.49 5.41 -8.58
N MET A 14 -9.36 6.15 -9.29
CA MET A 14 -8.98 6.82 -10.54
C MET A 14 -7.80 7.80 -10.37
N CYS A 15 -7.83 8.66 -9.34
CA CYS A 15 -6.76 9.60 -9.09
C CYS A 15 -5.46 8.89 -8.69
N SER A 16 -5.55 7.86 -7.84
CA SER A 16 -4.38 7.07 -7.41
C SER A 16 -3.73 6.35 -8.59
N VAL A 17 -4.53 5.76 -9.49
CA VAL A 17 -4.03 5.10 -10.69
C VAL A 17 -3.38 6.10 -11.64
N LEU A 18 -4.03 7.23 -11.91
CA LEU A 18 -3.55 8.22 -12.85
C LEU A 18 -2.23 8.87 -12.40
N PHE A 19 -2.13 9.23 -11.12
CA PHE A 19 -1.01 10.05 -10.63
C PHE A 19 0.14 9.26 -10.02
N LEU A 20 -0.11 8.04 -9.51
CA LEU A 20 0.89 7.29 -8.75
C LEU A 20 1.05 5.85 -9.23
N LYS A 21 -0.01 5.04 -9.16
CA LYS A 21 0.10 3.58 -9.37
C LYS A 21 0.49 3.23 -10.82
N GLY A 22 -0.20 3.81 -11.80
CA GLY A 22 0.07 3.61 -13.23
C GLY A 22 1.51 3.93 -13.64
N PRO A 23 1.97 5.19 -13.47
CA PRO A 23 3.32 5.56 -13.89
C PRO A 23 4.42 4.81 -13.12
N THR A 24 4.23 4.53 -11.82
CA THR A 24 5.23 3.79 -11.02
C THR A 24 5.31 2.32 -11.45
N TYR A 25 4.18 1.72 -11.82
CA TYR A 25 4.13 0.37 -12.34
C TYR A 25 4.85 0.25 -13.69
N GLU A 26 4.54 1.12 -14.65
CA GLU A 26 5.20 1.16 -15.96
C GLU A 26 6.70 1.42 -15.81
N MET A 27 7.09 2.34 -14.92
CA MET A 27 8.49 2.59 -14.61
C MET A 27 9.19 1.34 -14.06
N SER A 28 8.56 0.60 -13.15
CA SER A 28 9.12 -0.64 -12.58
C SER A 28 9.34 -1.71 -13.66
N GLN A 29 8.39 -1.84 -14.60
CA GLN A 29 8.56 -2.69 -15.78
C GLN A 29 9.77 -2.28 -16.63
N LEU A 30 9.90 -0.99 -16.96
CA LEU A 30 11.01 -0.49 -17.78
C LEU A 30 12.37 -0.63 -17.07
N VAL A 31 12.43 -0.32 -15.77
CA VAL A 31 13.66 -0.44 -14.97
C VAL A 31 14.09 -1.90 -14.89
N SER A 32 13.16 -2.85 -14.67
CA SER A 32 13.50 -4.27 -14.54
C SER A 32 14.10 -4.89 -15.79
N GLN A 33 13.81 -4.34 -16.98
CA GLN A 33 14.42 -4.79 -18.23
C GLN A 33 15.91 -4.47 -18.31
N HIS A 34 16.37 -3.48 -17.56
CA HIS A 34 17.75 -2.98 -17.58
C HIS A 34 18.51 -3.25 -16.27
N ASN A 35 17.79 -3.52 -15.18
CA ASN A 35 18.36 -3.82 -13.88
C ASN A 35 17.63 -5.02 -13.25
N PRO A 36 18.29 -6.20 -13.16
CA PRO A 36 17.69 -7.38 -12.53
C PRO A 36 17.47 -7.21 -11.00
N ASN A 37 18.09 -6.20 -10.39
CA ASN A 37 17.94 -5.87 -8.97
C ASN A 37 16.99 -4.67 -8.78
N ALA A 38 15.89 -4.66 -9.53
CA ALA A 38 14.79 -3.72 -9.31
C ALA A 38 13.85 -4.29 -8.24
N PHE A 39 13.40 -3.47 -7.29
CA PHE A 39 12.46 -3.90 -6.25
C PHE A 39 11.26 -2.96 -6.25
N PHE A 40 10.07 -3.52 -6.01
CA PHE A 40 8.83 -2.77 -6.03
C PHE A 40 8.03 -3.06 -4.76
N TYR A 41 7.47 -2.02 -4.14
CA TYR A 41 6.67 -2.15 -2.93
C TYR A 41 5.41 -1.28 -2.99
N SER A 42 4.40 -1.70 -2.26
CA SER A 42 3.15 -0.97 -2.00
C SER A 42 3.10 -0.64 -0.51
N PHE A 43 2.93 0.64 -0.15
CA PHE A 43 2.76 1.04 1.24
C PHE A 43 1.27 1.12 1.57
N GLU A 44 0.82 0.32 2.54
CA GLU A 44 -0.58 0.04 2.83
C GLU A 44 -0.89 0.12 4.34
N TYR A 45 0.07 0.54 5.15
CA TYR A 45 -0.12 0.69 6.58
C TYR A 45 -0.89 1.98 6.91
N GLU A 46 -2.11 1.82 7.42
CA GLU A 46 -2.91 2.93 7.96
C GLU A 46 -2.52 3.22 9.40
N GLY A 47 -1.65 4.21 9.58
CA GLY A 47 -1.22 4.68 10.90
C GLY A 47 -2.22 5.59 11.58
N ARG A 48 -1.95 5.93 12.85
CA ARG A 48 -2.78 6.92 13.58
C ARG A 48 -2.63 8.33 13.04
N ASN A 49 -1.51 8.59 12.38
CA ASN A 49 -1.17 9.88 11.79
C ASN A 49 -1.13 9.74 10.27
N SER A 50 -1.64 10.75 9.58
CA SER A 50 -1.60 10.86 8.13
C SER A 50 -1.30 12.31 7.74
N ILE A 51 -0.48 12.50 6.72
CA ILE A 51 -0.18 13.80 6.12
C ILE A 51 -1.46 14.44 5.58
N PHE A 52 -2.41 13.64 5.08
CA PHE A 52 -3.71 14.16 4.62
C PHE A 52 -4.47 14.87 5.74
N ASN A 53 -4.58 14.23 6.91
CA ASN A 53 -5.27 14.83 8.06
C ASN A 53 -4.64 16.15 8.48
N TYR A 54 -3.31 16.26 8.36
CA TYR A 54 -2.60 17.51 8.62
C TYR A 54 -2.89 18.58 7.56
N LEU A 55 -2.77 18.25 6.27
CA LEU A 55 -3.00 19.18 5.16
C LEU A 55 -4.42 19.74 5.13
N PHE A 56 -5.40 18.95 5.56
CA PHE A 56 -6.81 19.34 5.56
C PHE A 56 -7.39 19.58 6.96
N ALA A 57 -6.56 19.79 7.98
CA ALA A 57 -7.01 19.94 9.37
C ALA A 57 -8.06 21.05 9.59
N VAL A 58 -8.02 22.12 8.79
CA VAL A 58 -8.97 23.25 8.88
C VAL A 58 -10.30 22.93 8.19
N ASN A 59 -10.27 22.15 7.10
CA ASN A 59 -11.43 21.85 6.26
C ASN A 59 -11.44 20.35 5.93
N THR A 60 -11.70 19.53 6.93
CA THR A 60 -11.66 18.07 6.81
C THR A 60 -12.70 17.60 5.78
N PRO A 61 -12.28 16.91 4.71
CA PRO A 61 -13.20 16.37 3.72
C PRO A 61 -14.13 15.33 4.36
N PRO A 62 -15.37 15.18 3.86
CA PRO A 62 -16.37 14.27 4.43
C PRO A 62 -16.17 12.81 4.00
N PHE A 63 -14.92 12.34 3.99
CA PHE A 63 -14.53 10.97 3.66
C PHE A 63 -13.25 10.59 4.41
N PRO A 64 -13.05 9.30 4.72
CA PRO A 64 -11.85 8.86 5.42
C PRO A 64 -10.60 9.05 4.55
N PRO A 65 -9.45 9.41 5.14
CA PRO A 65 -8.20 9.60 4.41
C PRO A 65 -7.60 8.27 3.89
N GLY A 66 -7.83 7.16 4.61
CA GLY A 66 -7.12 5.90 4.40
C GLY A 66 -5.60 6.08 4.48
N VAL A 67 -4.87 5.25 3.73
CA VAL A 67 -3.43 5.42 3.51
C VAL A 67 -3.22 6.46 2.43
N SER A 68 -2.80 7.65 2.82
CA SER A 68 -2.66 8.78 1.92
C SER A 68 -1.26 8.91 1.34
N HIS A 69 -1.16 9.70 0.28
CA HIS A 69 0.12 10.00 -0.35
C HIS A 69 1.12 10.60 0.67
N ALA A 70 2.35 10.08 0.62
CA ALA A 70 3.48 10.46 1.48
C ALA A 70 3.39 9.98 2.95
N ASP A 71 2.36 9.24 3.36
CA ASP A 71 2.26 8.70 4.73
C ASP A 71 3.43 7.78 5.09
N GLU A 72 4.08 7.14 4.11
CA GLU A 72 5.28 6.33 4.33
C GLU A 72 6.47 7.16 4.87
N MET A 73 6.51 8.47 4.57
CA MET A 73 7.58 9.36 5.02
C MET A 73 7.63 9.49 6.54
N ILE A 74 6.48 9.31 7.22
CA ILE A 74 6.32 9.34 8.68
C ILE A 74 7.22 8.26 9.34
N TYR A 75 7.44 7.14 8.64
CA TYR A 75 8.19 5.99 9.15
C TYR A 75 9.66 5.99 8.72
N LEU A 76 10.04 6.85 7.78
CA LEU A 76 11.42 6.98 7.27
C LEU A 76 12.17 8.16 7.87
N PHE A 77 11.47 9.25 8.18
CA PHE A 77 12.08 10.51 8.59
C PHE A 77 11.42 11.06 9.85
N ILE A 78 12.19 11.84 10.62
CA ILE A 78 11.62 12.72 11.63
C ILE A 78 10.91 13.84 10.89
N PHE A 79 9.59 13.70 10.73
CA PHE A 79 8.80 14.65 9.98
C PHE A 79 8.18 15.70 10.93
N PRO A 80 8.42 17.01 10.73
CA PRO A 80 7.96 18.05 11.63
C PRO A 80 6.50 18.46 11.34
N PHE A 81 5.55 17.56 11.54
CA PHE A 81 4.12 17.92 11.62
C PHE A 81 3.55 17.59 13.01
N PRO A 82 2.54 18.33 13.49
CA PRO A 82 1.84 18.01 14.72
C PRO A 82 1.11 16.66 14.57
N SER A 83 1.71 15.60 15.12
CA SER A 83 1.07 14.29 15.27
C SER A 83 0.20 14.30 16.52
N ILE A 84 -1.02 13.76 16.46
CA ILE A 84 -1.93 13.67 17.61
C ILE A 84 -2.45 12.22 17.72
N PRO A 85 -2.04 11.44 18.75
CA PRO A 85 -1.02 11.77 19.75
C PRO A 85 0.40 11.86 19.16
N PRO A 86 1.30 12.65 19.80
CA PRO A 86 2.64 12.94 19.29
C PRO A 86 3.49 11.68 19.19
N GLY A 87 4.28 11.58 18.12
CA GLY A 87 5.22 10.48 17.91
C GLY A 87 4.56 9.16 17.48
N LEU A 88 5.43 8.17 17.26
CA LEU A 88 5.05 6.80 16.92
C LEU A 88 4.70 6.03 18.19
N ASN A 89 3.70 5.17 18.12
CA ASN A 89 3.45 4.18 19.17
C ASN A 89 4.40 2.98 18.95
N ARG A 90 4.35 1.99 19.84
CA ARG A 90 5.23 0.82 19.75
C ARG A 90 5.16 0.09 18.40
N THR A 91 3.97 -0.16 17.86
CA THR A 91 3.81 -0.88 16.59
C THR A 91 4.32 -0.05 15.41
N GLU A 92 4.08 1.26 15.43
CA GLU A 92 4.56 2.21 14.42
C GLU A 92 6.09 2.38 14.49
N GLU A 93 6.69 2.34 15.69
CA GLU A 93 8.14 2.31 15.88
C GLU A 93 8.76 1.02 15.33
N GLU A 94 8.10 -0.12 15.55
CA GLU A 94 8.53 -1.41 14.98
C GLU A 94 8.46 -1.37 13.45
N LEU A 95 7.39 -0.82 12.87
CA LEU A 95 7.28 -0.60 11.42
C LEU A 95 8.38 0.33 10.89
N SER A 96 8.62 1.46 11.57
CA SER A 96 9.67 2.42 11.21
C SER A 96 11.06 1.77 11.23
N LYS A 97 11.38 0.97 12.24
CA LYS A 97 12.65 0.22 12.29
C LYS A 97 12.79 -0.76 11.12
N LYS A 98 11.72 -1.47 10.74
CA LYS A 98 11.73 -2.36 9.57
C LYS A 98 11.94 -1.59 8.26
N MET A 99 11.22 -0.48 8.08
CA MET A 99 11.37 0.43 6.94
C MET A 99 12.81 0.94 6.83
N LEU A 100 13.37 1.46 7.91
CA LEU A 100 14.75 1.93 7.95
C LEU A 100 15.74 0.81 7.62
N GLN A 101 15.55 -0.40 8.13
CA GLN A 101 16.43 -1.53 7.83
C GLN A 101 16.41 -1.88 6.34
N VAL A 102 15.24 -2.04 5.71
CA VAL A 102 15.18 -2.42 4.28
C VAL A 102 15.71 -1.31 3.37
N TRP A 103 15.43 -0.05 3.69
CA TRP A 103 15.97 1.09 2.94
C TRP A 103 17.49 1.23 3.08
N THR A 104 18.02 1.09 4.29
CA THR A 104 19.48 1.16 4.52
C THR A 104 20.21 -0.04 3.95
N ASN A 105 19.64 -1.25 4.04
CA ASN A 105 20.18 -2.43 3.36
C ASN A 105 20.27 -2.22 1.86
N PHE A 106 19.22 -1.68 1.23
CA PHE A 106 19.25 -1.39 -0.20
C PHE A 106 20.37 -0.40 -0.56
N VAL A 107 20.59 0.64 0.25
CA VAL A 107 21.70 1.60 0.04
C VAL A 107 23.08 0.94 0.19
N ILE A 108 23.25 0.05 1.17
CA ILE A 108 24.55 -0.58 1.46
C ILE A 108 24.88 -1.71 0.48
N TYR A 109 23.88 -2.55 0.16
CA TYR A 109 24.07 -3.83 -0.53
C TYR A 109 23.43 -3.88 -1.92
N GLY A 110 22.55 -2.94 -2.27
CA GLY A 110 21.75 -3.00 -3.50
C GLY A 110 20.59 -4.00 -3.46
N ASP A 111 20.32 -4.63 -2.30
CA ASP A 111 19.22 -5.55 -2.03
C ASP A 111 18.59 -5.15 -0.68
N PRO A 112 17.26 -4.96 -0.56
CA PRO A 112 16.61 -4.61 0.71
C PRO A 112 16.70 -5.71 1.78
N THR A 113 16.86 -6.97 1.34
CA THR A 113 16.92 -8.17 2.19
C THR A 113 18.05 -9.11 1.77
N PRO A 114 19.31 -8.65 1.82
CA PRO A 114 20.44 -9.39 1.29
C PRO A 114 20.69 -10.67 2.09
N ASP A 115 21.19 -11.70 1.40
CA ASP A 115 21.50 -12.98 2.03
C ASP A 115 22.64 -12.82 3.05
N GLY A 116 22.49 -13.45 4.22
CA GLY A 116 23.50 -13.40 5.30
C GLY A 116 23.42 -12.19 6.22
N VAL A 117 22.51 -11.23 5.98
CA VAL A 117 22.22 -10.13 6.91
C VAL A 117 21.03 -10.48 7.79
N THR A 118 21.17 -10.30 9.11
CA THR A 118 20.07 -10.52 10.06
C THR A 118 18.98 -9.45 9.89
N LEU A 119 17.77 -9.88 9.56
CA LEU A 119 16.59 -9.03 9.41
C LEU A 119 15.78 -8.97 10.71
N LEU A 120 15.05 -7.88 10.92
CA LEU A 120 14.03 -7.77 11.96
C LEU A 120 12.86 -8.72 11.66
N ASP A 121 12.21 -9.19 12.73
CA ASP A 121 11.14 -10.17 12.63
C ASP A 121 9.97 -9.68 11.74
N GLY A 122 9.51 -10.56 10.86
CA GLY A 122 8.38 -10.29 9.96
C GLY A 122 8.72 -9.49 8.71
N ILE A 123 10.00 -9.23 8.41
CA ILE A 123 10.42 -8.75 7.09
C ILE A 123 10.51 -9.96 6.14
N PRO A 124 9.67 -10.06 5.09
CA PRO A 124 9.79 -11.10 4.08
C PRO A 124 10.98 -10.81 3.15
N LYS A 125 11.45 -11.82 2.42
CA LYS A 125 12.43 -11.61 1.35
C LYS A 125 11.81 -10.68 0.28
N PHE A 126 12.47 -9.56 0.00
CA PHE A 126 12.13 -8.70 -1.13
C PHE A 126 12.58 -9.40 -2.41
N LEU A 127 11.61 -9.89 -3.18
CA LEU A 127 11.87 -10.51 -4.46
C LEU A 127 12.11 -9.41 -5.51
N PRO A 128 13.09 -9.57 -6.41
CA PRO A 128 13.28 -8.61 -7.49
C PRO A 128 12.06 -8.61 -8.41
N TYR A 129 11.62 -7.41 -8.77
CA TYR A 129 10.55 -7.20 -9.72
C TYR A 129 11.01 -7.60 -11.12
N ASN A 130 10.15 -8.30 -11.84
CA ASN A 130 10.31 -8.59 -13.27
C ASN A 130 8.92 -8.65 -13.93
N SER A 131 8.85 -8.44 -15.24
CA SER A 131 7.57 -8.39 -15.98
C SER A 131 6.86 -9.74 -16.16
N VAL A 132 7.43 -10.84 -15.67
CA VAL A 132 6.82 -12.19 -15.76
C VAL A 132 6.11 -12.54 -14.46
N ASP A 133 6.80 -12.41 -13.33
CA ASP A 133 6.25 -12.74 -12.02
C ASP A 133 5.55 -11.55 -11.35
N GLU A 134 5.97 -10.33 -11.70
CA GLU A 134 5.37 -9.06 -11.24
C GLU A 134 5.30 -8.95 -9.70
N PHE A 135 6.31 -9.50 -9.02
CA PHE A 135 6.37 -9.49 -7.56
C PHE A 135 6.54 -8.09 -6.99
N TYR A 136 5.77 -7.77 -5.96
CA TYR A 136 5.94 -6.58 -5.15
C TYR A 136 5.77 -6.91 -3.67
N THR A 137 6.31 -6.07 -2.80
CA THR A 137 6.14 -6.22 -1.34
C THR A 137 5.06 -5.27 -0.83
N ALA A 138 3.97 -5.81 -0.28
CA ALA A 138 2.95 -5.05 0.42
C ALA A 138 3.41 -4.81 1.87
N ILE A 139 3.54 -3.54 2.24
CA ILE A 139 3.99 -3.07 3.55
C ILE A 139 2.75 -2.58 4.33
N ASP A 140 2.34 -3.37 5.30
CA ASP A 140 1.16 -3.16 6.16
C ASP A 140 1.53 -3.61 7.60
N ASP A 141 0.53 -3.94 8.42
CA ASP A 141 0.70 -4.61 9.73
C ASP A 141 1.56 -5.89 9.60
N VAL A 142 1.27 -6.69 8.57
CA VAL A 142 2.01 -7.90 8.20
C VAL A 142 2.49 -7.75 6.78
N TRP A 143 3.80 -7.73 6.59
CA TRP A 143 4.42 -7.55 5.28
C TRP A 143 4.29 -8.83 4.46
N ARG A 144 3.93 -8.67 3.18
CA ARG A 144 3.64 -9.79 2.29
C ARG A 144 4.33 -9.58 0.95
N SER A 145 4.83 -10.66 0.36
CA SER A 145 5.22 -10.66 -1.05
C SER A 145 4.02 -11.09 -1.88
N GLU A 146 3.56 -10.21 -2.75
CA GLU A 146 2.40 -10.41 -3.62
C GLU A 146 2.81 -10.29 -5.08
N ALA A 147 1.90 -10.63 -5.99
CA ALA A 147 2.08 -10.52 -7.44
C ALA A 147 0.84 -9.86 -8.04
N ASP A 148 0.98 -9.35 -9.27
CA ASP A 148 -0.08 -8.62 -9.98
C ASP A 148 -0.53 -7.35 -9.23
N TYR A 149 0.30 -6.30 -9.32
CA TYR A 149 0.01 -5.00 -8.70
C TYR A 149 -1.23 -4.31 -9.27
N THR A 150 -1.69 -4.70 -10.47
CA THR A 150 -2.84 -4.06 -11.11
C THR A 150 -4.15 -4.33 -10.38
N LEU A 151 -4.21 -5.40 -9.58
CA LEU A 151 -5.32 -5.69 -8.67
C LEU A 151 -5.54 -4.59 -7.62
N THR A 152 -4.52 -3.77 -7.34
CA THR A 152 -4.66 -2.64 -6.41
C THR A 152 -5.38 -1.44 -7.03
N TYR A 153 -5.68 -1.44 -8.34
CA TYR A 153 -6.24 -0.27 -9.03
C TYR A 153 -7.71 0.01 -8.68
N THR A 154 -8.43 -0.99 -8.18
CA THR A 154 -9.87 -0.91 -7.85
C THR A 154 -10.17 -1.19 -6.38
N ILE A 155 -9.14 -1.12 -5.52
CA ILE A 155 -9.22 -1.61 -4.14
C ILE A 155 -10.36 -0.95 -3.36
N THR A 156 -10.59 0.35 -3.51
CA THR A 156 -11.63 1.04 -2.73
C THR A 156 -13.04 0.69 -3.22
N VAL A 157 -13.20 0.42 -4.53
CA VAL A 157 -14.47 -0.04 -5.10
C VAL A 157 -14.76 -1.49 -4.70
N ASP A 158 -13.73 -2.34 -4.71
CA ASP A 158 -13.85 -3.76 -4.38
C ASP A 158 -14.15 -3.98 -2.89
N GLU A 159 -13.58 -3.16 -2.00
CA GLU A 159 -13.89 -3.19 -0.55
C GLU A 159 -15.35 -2.84 -0.25
N LEU A 160 -15.94 -1.91 -1.01
CA LEU A 160 -17.34 -1.50 -0.84
C LEU A 160 -18.33 -2.45 -1.50
N ASN A 161 -17.92 -3.12 -2.57
CA ASN A 161 -18.72 -4.11 -3.29
C ASN A 161 -17.96 -5.43 -3.33
N PRO A 162 -17.76 -6.10 -2.17
CA PRO A 162 -17.04 -7.36 -2.15
C PRO A 162 -17.75 -8.34 -3.09
N PRO A 163 -17.01 -9.10 -3.91
CA PRO A 163 -17.61 -10.02 -4.86
C PRO A 163 -18.54 -10.97 -4.09
N VAL A 164 -19.81 -11.01 -4.49
CA VAL A 164 -20.79 -11.93 -3.92
C VAL A 164 -20.25 -13.33 -4.15
N ALA A 165 -19.93 -14.04 -3.06
CA ALA A 165 -19.52 -15.43 -3.08
C ALA A 165 -20.61 -16.26 -3.79
N GLY A 166 -20.48 -16.47 -5.10
CA GLY A 166 -21.48 -17.20 -5.90
C GLY A 166 -21.78 -16.69 -7.31
N ARG A 167 -21.16 -15.62 -7.84
CA ARG A 167 -21.25 -15.34 -9.28
C ARG A 167 -19.91 -15.56 -9.96
N ASN A 168 -19.84 -16.64 -10.74
CA ASN A 168 -18.74 -16.96 -11.64
C ASN A 168 -18.44 -15.75 -12.54
N PHE A 169 -17.34 -15.05 -12.26
CA PHE A 169 -16.74 -14.14 -13.23
C PHE A 169 -16.07 -14.98 -14.31
N GLU A 170 -16.79 -15.24 -15.41
CA GLU A 170 -16.17 -15.54 -16.69
C GLU A 170 -15.61 -14.23 -17.27
N ALA A 171 -14.47 -13.80 -16.76
CA ALA A 171 -13.61 -12.83 -17.42
C ALA A 171 -12.22 -13.46 -17.57
N SER A 172 -11.79 -13.61 -18.83
CA SER A 172 -10.46 -14.06 -19.25
C SER A 172 -10.07 -15.50 -18.87
N LYS A 173 -10.71 -16.48 -19.52
CA LYS A 173 -10.14 -17.83 -19.74
C LYS A 173 -8.95 -17.78 -20.71
N ARG A 174 -7.92 -16.97 -20.44
CA ARG A 174 -6.59 -17.07 -21.08
C ARG A 174 -5.50 -16.48 -20.17
N ARG A 175 -5.16 -17.19 -19.09
CA ARG A 175 -3.79 -17.55 -18.68
C ARG A 175 -3.81 -18.27 -17.32
N SER A 176 -3.40 -19.54 -17.37
CA SER A 176 -2.88 -20.43 -16.32
C SER A 176 -3.13 -20.07 -14.85
N GLY A 177 -3.78 -21.00 -14.15
CA GLY A 177 -4.13 -20.85 -12.74
C GLY A 177 -2.93 -20.88 -11.79
N ARG A 178 -3.03 -20.04 -10.76
CA ARG A 178 -2.48 -20.27 -9.41
C ARG A 178 -3.05 -19.19 -8.47
N PHE A 179 -3.58 -19.66 -7.34
CA PHE A 179 -4.00 -18.90 -6.15
C PHE A 179 -5.11 -17.85 -6.31
N GLN A 180 -6.36 -18.29 -6.14
CA GLN A 180 -7.41 -17.42 -5.57
C GLN A 180 -7.14 -17.26 -4.07
N ARG A 181 -6.85 -16.03 -3.60
CA ARG A 181 -6.89 -15.68 -2.17
C ARG A 181 -7.71 -14.40 -1.99
N PRO A 182 -8.52 -14.29 -0.93
CA PRO A 182 -9.35 -13.12 -0.69
C PRO A 182 -8.51 -11.93 -0.23
N LEU A 183 -8.81 -10.74 -0.76
CA LEU A 183 -8.35 -9.45 -0.27
C LEU A 183 -8.86 -9.21 1.17
N SER A 184 -8.04 -8.56 1.99
CA SER A 184 -8.32 -8.27 3.40
C SER A 184 -9.49 -7.27 3.51
N THR A 185 -10.59 -7.67 4.15
CA THR A 185 -11.73 -6.78 4.40
C THR A 185 -11.56 -6.06 5.74
N LYS A 186 -10.99 -4.84 5.73
CA LYS A 186 -11.02 -3.95 6.90
C LYS A 186 -12.35 -3.17 6.92
N ASN A 187 -13.43 -3.80 7.40
CA ASN A 187 -14.69 -3.11 7.70
C ASN A 187 -14.92 -3.07 9.22
N ASN A 188 -14.68 -1.92 9.85
CA ASN A 188 -15.18 -1.60 11.21
C ASN A 188 -15.29 -0.08 11.40
N TYR A 189 -16.26 0.55 10.72
CA TYR A 189 -16.68 1.90 11.07
C TYR A 189 -17.54 1.88 12.34
N ARG A 190 -16.92 2.13 13.51
CA ARG A 190 -17.67 2.59 14.69
C ARG A 190 -17.94 4.09 14.52
N PHE A 191 -19.15 4.42 14.07
CA PHE A 191 -19.72 5.75 14.27
C PHE A 191 -19.80 6.02 15.78
N LEU A 192 -18.82 6.73 16.32
CA LEU A 192 -19.00 7.45 17.58
C LEU A 192 -19.52 8.83 17.21
N GLY A 193 -20.85 8.96 17.26
CA GLY A 193 -21.50 10.25 17.29
C GLY A 193 -21.08 11.01 18.54
N TYR A 194 -20.73 12.27 18.37
CA TYR A 194 -20.75 13.24 19.45
C TYR A 194 -21.54 14.46 18.97
N TYR A 195 -22.46 14.86 19.86
CA TYR A 195 -23.40 15.96 19.77
C TYR A 195 -22.72 17.31 19.50
#